data_AF-A0A3D5WC52-F1
#
_entry.id   AF-A0A3D5WC52-F1
#
_cell.length_a   1.000
_cell.length_b   1.000
_cell.length_c   1.000
_cell.angle_alpha   90.00
_cell.angle_beta   90.00
_cell.angle_gamma   90.00
#
_symmetry.space_group_name_H-M   'P 1'
#
loop_
_entity.id
_entity.type
_entity.pdbx_description
1 polymer ?
#
loop_
_entity_poly.entity_id
_entity_poly.type
_entity_poly.pdbx_seq_one_letter_code
_entity_poly.pdbx_strand_id
1 'polypeptide(L)' 'GESHTKAAGAFYAEGKIKSGMQNKILGTFVSNYFDMGSQVPKIYQVPSLATNLPPGMPGATPVWVFTKKTWREITKD' A
#
# COMPACT_ATOMS: atom_id res chain seq x y z
N GLY A 1 21.02 -1.39 -24.78
CA GLY A 1 19.59 -1.70 -24.93
C GLY A 1 18.90 -1.37 -23.64
N GLU A 2 18.08 -0.33 -23.62
CA GLU A 2 17.45 0.15 -22.38
C GLU A 2 16.25 -0.72 -22.03
N SER A 3 16.44 -1.60 -21.04
CA SER A 3 15.37 -2.44 -20.52
C SER A 3 14.53 -1.66 -19.51
N HIS A 4 13.55 -0.91 -20.01
CA HIS A 4 12.51 -0.35 -19.14
C HIS A 4 11.52 -1.45 -18.75
N THR A 5 11.75 -2.08 -17.60
CA THR A 5 10.85 -3.12 -17.10
C THR A 5 9.53 -2.49 -16.68
N LYS A 6 8.43 -2.95 -17.27
CA LYS A 6 7.07 -2.55 -16.93
C LYS A 6 6.40 -3.69 -16.17
N ALA A 7 5.87 -3.41 -14.99
CA ALA A 7 5.14 -4.40 -14.20
C ALA A 7 3.88 -3.76 -13.59
N ALA A 8 2.81 -4.55 -13.49
CA ALA A 8 1.58 -4.14 -12.82
C ALA A 8 1.24 -5.16 -11.74
N GLY A 9 0.96 -4.68 -10.53
CA GLY A 9 0.64 -5.56 -9.41
C GLY A 9 0.82 -4.93 -8.04
N ALA A 10 0.41 -5.68 -7.03
CA ALA A 10 0.64 -5.36 -5.63
C ALA A 10 1.87 -6.15 -5.14
N PHE A 11 2.88 -5.47 -4.62
CA PHE A 11 4.11 -6.10 -4.16
C PHE A 11 4.34 -5.78 -2.69
N TYR A 12 4.50 -6.83 -1.89
CA TYR A 12 4.78 -6.73 -0.47
C TYR A 12 6.15 -7.37 -0.18
N ALA A 13 6.99 -6.68 0.59
CA ALA A 13 8.20 -7.25 1.16
C ALA A 13 8.44 -6.65 2.55
N GLU A 14 8.59 -7.49 3.58
CA GLU A 14 8.81 -7.00 4.95
C GLU A 14 10.14 -6.26 5.10
N GLY A 15 11.20 -6.74 4.46
CA GLY A 15 12.54 -6.15 4.58
C GLY A 15 12.74 -4.94 3.68
N LYS A 16 13.07 -5.20 2.40
CA LYS A 16 13.49 -4.17 1.45
C LYS A 16 13.00 -4.50 0.04
N ILE A 17 12.39 -3.53 -0.63
CA ILE A 17 12.16 -3.58 -2.08
C ILE A 17 13.32 -2.89 -2.78
N LYS A 18 14.01 -3.62 -3.67
CA LYS A 18 15.08 -3.09 -4.52
C LYS A 18 14.58 -2.96 -5.96
N SER A 19 14.53 -1.73 -6.47
CA SER A 19 14.28 -1.46 -7.89
C SER A 19 15.57 -0.95 -8.54
N GLY A 20 16.20 -1.79 -9.36
CA GLY A 20 17.29 -1.34 -10.24
C GLY A 20 16.73 -0.79 -11.54
N MET A 21 17.19 0.39 -11.96
CA MET A 21 16.85 1.10 -13.21
C MET A 21 15.46 1.78 -13.27
N GLN A 22 15.26 2.58 -14.34
CA GLN A 22 14.01 3.28 -14.68
C GLN A 22 12.84 2.33 -15.00
N ASN A 23 12.36 1.61 -13.99
CA ASN A 23 11.19 0.75 -14.07
C ASN A 23 9.91 1.57 -13.97
N LYS A 24 8.86 1.10 -14.64
CA LYS A 24 7.51 1.67 -14.54
C LYS A 24 6.61 0.64 -13.88
N ILE A 25 6.21 0.93 -12.64
CA ILE A 25 5.35 0.06 -11.84
C ILE A 25 3.96 0.69 -11.76
N LEU A 26 2.93 -0.07 -12.12
CA LEU A 26 1.53 0.27 -11.88
C LEU A 26 1.01 -0.57 -10.70
N GLY A 27 0.67 0.08 -9.59
CA GLY A 27 0.18 -0.59 -8.39
C GLY A 27 0.85 -0.07 -7.13
N THR A 28 1.00 -0.93 -6.13
CA THR A 28 1.43 -0.53 -4.79
C THR A 28 2.62 -1.38 -4.34
N PHE A 29 3.61 -0.71 -3.76
CA PHE A 29 4.71 -1.32 -3.02
C PHE A 29 4.51 -1.09 -1.54
N VAL A 30 4.55 -2.16 -0.75
CA VAL A 30 4.46 -2.12 0.70
C VAL A 30 5.72 -2.76 1.26
N SER A 31 6.59 -1.96 1.88
CA SER A 31 7.86 -2.42 2.45
C SER A 31 8.37 -1.47 3.52
N ASN A 32 9.19 -1.99 4.45
CA ASN A 32 9.85 -1.18 5.48
C ASN A 32 10.95 -0.29 4.89
N TYR A 33 11.74 -0.83 3.95
CA TYR A 33 12.81 -0.09 3.29
C TYR A 33 12.68 -0.13 1.77
N PHE A 34 13.08 0.96 1.13
CA PHE A 34 13.08 1.12 -0.33
C PHE A 34 14.51 1.40 -0.81
N ASP A 35 15.01 0.58 -1.72
CA ASP A 35 16.29 0.78 -2.41
C ASP A 35 16.02 1.07 -3.88
N MET A 36 16.08 2.35 -4.24
CA MET A 36 15.77 2.81 -5.60
C MET A 36 17.03 3.08 -6.44
N GLY A 37 18.20 2.67 -5.94
CA GLY A 37 19.47 2.83 -6.64
C GLY A 37 19.75 4.27 -7.10
N SER A 38 20.43 4.42 -8.24
CA SER A 38 20.78 5.71 -8.86
C SER A 38 19.75 6.21 -9.87
N GLN A 39 18.75 5.40 -10.23
CA GLN A 39 17.71 5.73 -11.21
C GLN A 39 16.34 5.46 -10.60
N VAL A 40 15.63 6.52 -10.21
CA VAL A 40 14.35 6.44 -9.52
C VAL A 40 13.27 5.86 -10.46
N PRO A 41 12.58 4.76 -10.09
CA PRO A 41 11.47 4.22 -10.86
C PRO A 41 10.22 5.11 -10.75
N LYS A 42 9.35 5.04 -11.76
CA LYS A 42 8.03 5.70 -11.71
C LYS A 42 7.00 4.72 -11.17
N ILE A 43 6.42 5.03 -10.02
CA ILE A 43 5.38 4.22 -9.36
C ILE A 43 4.05 4.98 -9.47
N TYR A 44 3.06 4.34 -10.07
CA TYR A 44 1.71 4.89 -10.19
C TYR A 44 0.76 4.07 -9.32
N GLN A 45 0.24 4.68 -8.26
CA GLN A 45 -0.72 4.06 -7.35
C GLN A 45 -2.04 3.82 -8.09
N VAL A 46 -2.62 2.62 -7.93
CA VAL A 46 -3.90 2.25 -8.54
C VAL A 46 -4.97 2.28 -7.45
N PRO A 47 -5.92 3.24 -7.46
CA PRO A 47 -6.89 3.42 -6.36
C PRO A 47 -7.82 2.22 -6.17
N SER A 48 -8.19 1.53 -7.25
CA SER A 48 -9.04 0.33 -7.18
C SER A 48 -8.39 -0.84 -6.44
N LEU A 49 -7.07 -0.80 -6.24
CA LEU A 49 -6.34 -1.84 -5.54
C LEU A 49 -6.69 -1.85 -4.05
N ALA A 50 -7.09 -0.71 -3.46
CA ALA A 50 -7.47 -0.63 -2.05
C ALA A 50 -8.67 -1.53 -1.67
N THR A 51 -9.56 -1.78 -2.62
CA THR A 51 -10.74 -2.65 -2.45
C THR A 51 -10.58 -4.03 -3.06
N ASN A 52 -9.50 -4.26 -3.80
CA ASN A 52 -9.22 -5.51 -4.53
C ASN A 52 -7.82 -6.06 -4.20
N LEU A 53 -7.40 -5.91 -2.94
CA LEU A 53 -6.12 -6.45 -2.50
C LEU A 53 -6.13 -7.99 -2.59
N PRO A 54 -5.01 -8.62 -3.01
CA PRO A 54 -4.90 -10.07 -3.02
C PRO A 54 -5.12 -10.64 -1.61
N PRO A 55 -5.81 -11.78 -1.47
CA PRO A 55 -5.89 -12.50 -0.20
C PRO A 55 -4.48 -12.79 0.35
N GLY A 56 -4.25 -12.49 1.64
CA GLY A 56 -2.94 -12.67 2.29
C GLY A 56 -2.04 -11.42 2.28
N MET A 57 -2.44 -10.33 1.62
CA MET A 57 -1.74 -9.05 1.73
C MET A 57 -2.14 -8.30 3.03
N PRO A 58 -1.21 -7.64 3.74
CA PRO A 58 -1.56 -6.78 4.87
C PRO A 58 -2.58 -5.71 4.47
N GLY A 59 -3.70 -5.63 5.20
CA GLY A 59 -4.81 -4.73 4.89
C GLY A 59 -5.86 -5.27 3.90
N ALA A 60 -5.70 -6.49 3.37
CA ALA A 60 -6.68 -7.08 2.44
C ALA A 60 -8.03 -7.42 3.09
N THR A 61 -8.06 -7.65 4.39
CA THR A 61 -9.31 -7.87 5.14
C THR A 61 -9.65 -6.62 5.95
N PRO A 62 -10.78 -5.95 5.67
CA PRO A 62 -11.17 -4.77 6.42
C PRO A 62 -11.57 -5.17 7.85
N VAL A 63 -10.94 -4.53 8.84
CA VAL A 63 -11.31 -4.66 10.26
C VAL A 63 -12.20 -3.48 10.62
N TRP A 64 -13.50 -3.74 10.81
CA TRP A 64 -14.46 -2.72 11.22
C TRP A 64 -14.57 -2.68 12.74
N VAL A 65 -14.12 -1.58 13.34
CA VAL A 65 -14.24 -1.34 14.78
C VAL A 65 -15.32 -0.29 15.03
N PHE A 66 -16.45 -0.70 15.59
CA PHE A 66 -17.51 0.19 15.99
C PHE A 66 -17.45 0.42 17.51
N THR A 67 -17.26 1.67 17.92
CA THR A 67 -17.33 2.05 19.34
C THR A 67 -18.68 2.68 19.63
N LYS A 68 -19.48 2.04 20.50
CA LYS A 68 -20.74 2.61 20.99
C LYS A 68 -20.42 3.78 21.93
N LYS A 69 -20.72 5.00 21.51
CA LYS A 69 -20.72 6.18 22.38
C LYS A 69 -22.15 6.46 22.84
N THR A 70 -22.36 6.52 24.14
CA THR A 70 -23.65 6.91 24.73
C THR A 70 -23.46 8.21 25.50
N TRP A 71 -24.31 9.18 25.23
CA TRP A 71 -24.41 10.38 26.05
C TRP A 71 -25.66 10.28 26.93
N ARG A 72 -25.55 10.75 28.16
CA ARG A 72 -26.68 10.95 29.07
C ARG A 72 -26.60 12.37 29.59
N GLU A 73 -27.74 13.05 29.62
CA GLU A 73 -27.88 14.35 30.25
C GLU A 73 -27.66 14.22 31.77
N ILE A 74 -26.77 15.05 32.31
CA ILE A 74 -26.59 15.17 33.75
C ILE A 74 -27.49 16.34 34.19
N THR A 75 -28.68 16.03 34.66
CA THR A 75 -29.56 17.03 35.29
C THR A 75 -28.93 17.42 36.63
N LYS A 76 -28.76 18.72 36.87
CA LYS A 76 -28.24 19.25 38.13
C LYS A 76 -29.45 19.62 39.00
N ASP A 77 -29.62 18.91 40.11
CA ASP A 77 -30.60 19.24 41.15
C ASP A 77 -30.33 20.61 41.79
#